data_AF-A0A962UXG6-F1
#
_entry.id   AF-A0A962UXG6-F1
#
_cell.length_a   1.000
_cell.length_b   1.000
_cell.length_c   1.000
_cell.angle_alpha   90.00
_cell.angle_beta   90.00
_cell.angle_gamma   90.00
#
_symmetry.space_group_name_H-M   'P 1'
#
loop_
_entity.id
_entity.type
_entity.pdbx_description
1 polymer ?
#
loop_
_entity_poly.entity_id
_entity_poly.type
_entity_poly.pdbx_seq_one_letter_code
_entity_poly.pdbx_strand_id
1 'polypeptide(L)'
;SNAYDAADPAANKNLLDDGVLYVARFNDDGSVNWLPLVHGQGPLTADNGFNSQADVLIETRRAADLLGATPMDRPEDVEPNPQTGKIYVMLTNNSKRKADKVDAANPRGPNPNGHIIEISPPENDHSAATASWDILALCGSPDKDGATFSEATTENGWFADPDNCAFDSKGRLWIATDGNNDKDTGRSDGVWAMETDGELRGTGKHFFRCPVGAELCGPWFSPDDTALFVAVQHPADGGEDWAAFGRKSTYDDPATRWPDFDPAMPPRPSVMVISKKDGGSIG
;
A
#
# COMPACT_ATOMS: atom_id res chain seq x y z
N SER A 1 -7.19 -27.05 -9.47
CA SER A 1 -5.88 -26.38 -9.31
C SER A 1 -4.90 -27.35 -8.70
N ASN A 2 -3.63 -27.27 -9.08
CA ASN A 2 -2.56 -27.92 -8.32
C ASN A 2 -2.40 -27.12 -7.02
N ALA A 3 -2.29 -27.81 -5.88
CA ALA A 3 -2.01 -27.16 -4.60
C ALA A 3 -0.51 -26.89 -4.47
N TYR A 4 -0.14 -25.84 -3.73
CA TYR A 4 1.25 -25.60 -3.36
C TYR A 4 1.79 -26.75 -2.52
N ASP A 5 2.97 -27.27 -2.88
CA ASP A 5 3.69 -28.31 -2.14
C ASP A 5 5.04 -27.78 -1.66
N ALA A 6 5.16 -27.49 -0.36
CA ALA A 6 6.40 -27.02 0.24
C ALA A 6 7.54 -28.07 0.19
N ALA A 7 7.21 -29.35 0.10
CA ALA A 7 8.18 -30.45 0.06
C ALA A 7 8.69 -30.74 -1.36
N ASP A 8 7.97 -30.30 -2.39
CA ASP A 8 8.35 -30.47 -3.80
C ASP A 8 8.30 -29.14 -4.58
N PRO A 9 9.37 -28.32 -4.54
CA PRO A 9 9.45 -27.10 -5.32
C PRO A 9 9.29 -27.31 -6.84
N ALA A 10 9.62 -28.50 -7.37
CA ALA A 10 9.46 -28.79 -8.78
C ALA A 10 7.98 -28.93 -9.17
N ALA A 11 7.14 -29.44 -8.26
CA ALA A 11 5.69 -29.50 -8.45
C ALA A 11 5.04 -28.11 -8.57
N ASN A 12 5.64 -27.08 -7.98
CA ASN A 12 5.12 -25.70 -7.99
C ASN A 12 5.52 -24.88 -9.21
N LYS A 13 6.37 -25.41 -10.11
CA LYS A 13 7.00 -24.65 -11.20
C LYS A 13 6.00 -23.89 -12.09
N ASN A 14 4.83 -24.48 -12.35
CA ASN A 14 3.81 -23.92 -13.23
C ASN A 14 2.55 -23.49 -12.44
N LEU A 15 2.65 -23.29 -11.12
CA LEU A 15 1.49 -23.00 -10.26
C LEU A 15 0.75 -21.72 -10.68
N LEU A 16 1.47 -20.77 -11.28
CA LEU A 16 0.92 -19.49 -11.74
C LEU A 16 0.51 -19.49 -13.23
N ASP A 17 0.68 -20.60 -13.95
CA ASP A 17 0.34 -20.71 -15.37
C ASP A 17 -1.13 -21.11 -15.61
N ASP A 18 -1.78 -21.74 -14.62
CA ASP A 18 -3.16 -22.21 -14.70
C ASP A 18 -3.97 -21.69 -13.50
N GLY A 19 -4.95 -20.84 -13.79
CA GLY A 19 -5.79 -20.21 -12.80
C GLY A 19 -6.80 -19.25 -13.42
N VAL A 20 -7.52 -18.53 -12.57
CA VAL A 20 -8.47 -17.50 -12.99
C VAL A 20 -8.03 -16.18 -12.39
N LEU A 21 -7.86 -15.16 -13.24
CA LEU A 21 -7.66 -13.79 -12.79
C LEU A 21 -9.03 -13.19 -12.44
N TYR A 22 -9.10 -12.47 -11.32
CA TYR A 22 -10.31 -11.78 -10.86
C TYR A 22 -10.06 -10.29 -10.71
N VAL A 23 -11.14 -9.52 -10.75
CA VAL A 23 -11.13 -8.10 -10.37
C VAL A 23 -12.21 -7.82 -9.31
N ALA A 24 -11.92 -6.93 -8.38
CA ALA A 24 -12.84 -6.59 -7.30
C ALA A 24 -13.93 -5.60 -7.77
N ARG A 25 -15.15 -5.84 -7.30
CA ARG A 25 -16.17 -4.80 -7.12
C ARG A 25 -16.42 -4.64 -5.62
N PHE A 26 -16.22 -3.44 -5.12
CA PHE A 26 -16.59 -3.02 -3.77
C PHE A 26 -18.01 -2.44 -3.82
N ASN A 27 -18.94 -3.04 -3.07
CA ASN A 27 -20.32 -2.59 -2.98
C ASN A 27 -20.52 -1.70 -1.76
N ASP A 28 -21.46 -0.77 -1.84
CA ASP A 28 -21.76 0.20 -0.77
C ASP A 28 -22.25 -0.42 0.55
N ASP A 29 -22.64 -1.69 0.53
CA ASP A 29 -23.07 -2.45 1.71
C ASP A 29 -21.92 -3.11 2.49
N GLY A 30 -20.67 -2.85 2.09
CA GLY A 30 -19.48 -3.44 2.71
C GLY A 30 -19.14 -4.84 2.19
N SER A 31 -19.75 -5.30 1.09
CA SER A 31 -19.37 -6.56 0.43
C SER A 31 -18.43 -6.35 -0.76
N VAL A 32 -17.57 -7.34 -1.01
CA VAL A 32 -16.73 -7.46 -2.21
C VAL A 32 -17.27 -8.60 -3.06
N ASN A 33 -17.37 -8.40 -4.38
CA ASN A 33 -17.48 -9.48 -5.35
C ASN A 33 -16.20 -9.60 -6.17
N TRP A 34 -15.65 -10.80 -6.25
CA TRP A 34 -14.55 -11.13 -7.16
C TRP A 34 -15.12 -11.54 -8.51
N LEU A 35 -14.93 -10.70 -9.54
CA LEU A 35 -15.47 -10.88 -10.87
C LEU A 35 -14.44 -11.62 -11.75
N PRO A 36 -14.75 -12.83 -12.27
CA PRO A 36 -13.80 -13.62 -13.05
C PRO A 36 -13.57 -13.00 -14.44
N LEU A 37 -12.31 -12.82 -14.81
CA LEU A 37 -11.89 -12.34 -16.13
C LEU A 37 -11.71 -13.52 -17.09
N VAL A 38 -12.83 -14.10 -17.54
CA VAL A 38 -12.84 -15.30 -18.40
C VAL A 38 -13.47 -15.01 -19.76
N HIS A 39 -12.74 -15.28 -20.83
CA HIS A 39 -13.22 -15.16 -22.20
C HIS A 39 -14.44 -16.06 -22.45
N GLY A 40 -15.43 -15.53 -23.17
CA GLY A 40 -16.71 -16.19 -23.44
C GLY A 40 -17.77 -15.98 -22.36
N GLN A 41 -17.45 -15.29 -21.26
CA GLN A 41 -18.39 -15.01 -20.16
C GLN A 41 -18.77 -13.53 -20.13
N GLY A 42 -20.06 -13.26 -19.89
CA GLY A 42 -20.59 -11.90 -19.76
C GLY A 42 -20.20 -11.02 -20.96
N PRO A 43 -19.61 -9.83 -20.74
CA PRO A 43 -19.18 -8.94 -21.82
C PRO A 43 -17.83 -9.35 -22.45
N LEU A 44 -17.15 -10.39 -21.96
CA LEU A 44 -15.78 -10.73 -22.40
C LEU A 44 -15.78 -11.65 -23.62
N THR A 45 -16.38 -11.18 -24.71
CA THR A 45 -16.60 -11.95 -25.94
C THR A 45 -16.10 -11.21 -27.18
N ALA A 46 -16.14 -11.88 -28.33
CA ALA A 46 -15.74 -11.30 -29.62
C ALA A 46 -16.57 -10.07 -30.01
N ASP A 47 -17.81 -9.96 -29.54
CA ASP A 47 -18.66 -8.78 -29.76
C ASP A 47 -18.07 -7.52 -29.13
N ASN A 48 -17.31 -7.69 -28.03
CA ASN A 48 -16.51 -6.63 -27.41
C ASN A 48 -15.03 -6.75 -27.76
N GLY A 49 -14.67 -7.44 -28.85
CA GLY A 49 -13.32 -7.51 -29.37
C GLY A 49 -12.35 -8.44 -28.65
N PHE A 50 -12.83 -9.31 -27.74
CA PHE A 50 -12.02 -10.38 -27.15
C PHE A 50 -12.22 -11.68 -27.93
N ASN A 51 -11.20 -12.16 -28.65
CA ASN A 51 -11.27 -13.39 -29.43
C ASN A 51 -10.68 -14.61 -28.69
N SER A 52 -10.00 -14.37 -27.57
CA SER A 52 -9.37 -15.41 -26.75
C SER A 52 -9.16 -14.96 -25.30
N GLN A 53 -8.79 -15.89 -24.42
CA GLN A 53 -8.36 -15.57 -23.06
C GLN A 53 -7.11 -14.68 -23.03
N ALA A 54 -6.23 -14.78 -24.05
CA ALA A 54 -5.04 -13.94 -24.14
C ALA A 54 -5.40 -12.47 -24.30
N ASP A 55 -6.44 -12.16 -25.10
CA ASP A 55 -6.92 -10.79 -25.29
C ASP A 55 -7.44 -10.21 -23.96
N VAL A 56 -8.18 -11.01 -23.18
CA VAL A 56 -8.67 -10.61 -21.86
C VAL A 56 -7.53 -10.28 -20.90
N LEU A 57 -6.46 -11.09 -20.88
CA LEU A 57 -5.31 -10.86 -20.00
C LEU A 57 -4.45 -9.67 -20.45
N ILE A 58 -4.24 -9.49 -21.76
CA ILE A 58 -3.51 -8.34 -22.32
C ILE A 58 -4.27 -7.04 -22.09
N GLU A 59 -5.59 -7.05 -22.28
CA GLU A 59 -6.47 -5.88 -22.11
C GLU A 59 -7.23 -5.90 -20.77
N THR A 60 -6.61 -6.44 -19.71
CA THR A 60 -7.25 -6.67 -18.39
C THR A 60 -8.01 -5.44 -17.86
N ARG A 61 -7.46 -4.23 -18.02
CA ARG A 61 -8.11 -2.99 -17.57
C ARG A 61 -9.46 -2.77 -18.27
N ARG A 62 -9.51 -2.94 -19.59
CA ARG A 62 -10.75 -2.79 -20.38
C ARG A 62 -11.75 -3.89 -20.07
N ALA A 63 -11.26 -5.12 -19.89
CA ALA A 63 -12.12 -6.24 -19.48
C ALA A 63 -12.75 -5.99 -18.09
N ALA A 64 -11.97 -5.48 -17.13
CA ALA A 64 -12.46 -5.11 -15.81
C ALA A 64 -13.51 -3.99 -15.83
N ASP A 65 -13.29 -2.95 -16.64
CA ASP A 65 -14.26 -1.86 -16.82
C ASP A 65 -15.60 -2.40 -17.35
N LEU A 66 -15.57 -3.30 -18.34
CA LEU A 66 -16.77 -3.92 -18.91
C LEU A 66 -17.50 -4.82 -17.90
N LEU A 67 -16.76 -5.50 -17.02
CA LEU A 67 -17.33 -6.27 -15.92
C LEU A 67 -17.90 -5.38 -14.80
N GLY A 68 -17.61 -4.08 -14.81
CA GLY A 68 -18.03 -3.14 -13.77
C GLY A 68 -17.25 -3.32 -12.47
N ALA A 69 -15.94 -3.50 -12.55
CA ALA A 69 -15.04 -3.34 -11.42
C ALA A 69 -15.15 -1.92 -10.82
N THR A 70 -14.82 -1.75 -9.54
CA THR A 70 -14.84 -0.42 -8.89
C THR A 70 -13.54 0.34 -9.20
N PRO A 71 -13.59 1.56 -9.78
CA PRO A 71 -12.41 2.39 -9.95
C PRO A 71 -11.89 2.92 -8.61
N MET A 72 -10.69 2.48 -8.23
CA MET A 72 -10.09 2.76 -6.92
C MET A 72 -9.09 3.94 -6.93
N ASP A 73 -8.87 4.54 -5.76
CA ASP A 73 -7.87 5.59 -5.54
C ASP A 73 -6.45 5.04 -5.45
N ARG A 74 -5.86 4.77 -6.63
CA ARG A 74 -4.46 4.32 -6.80
C ARG A 74 -4.09 3.19 -5.81
N PRO A 75 -4.60 1.97 -6.00
CA PRO A 75 -4.09 0.81 -5.28
C PRO A 75 -2.60 0.64 -5.56
N GLU A 76 -1.80 0.61 -4.50
CA GLU A 76 -0.37 0.30 -4.54
C GLU A 76 -0.17 -1.11 -3.95
N ASP A 77 0.35 -1.24 -2.74
CA ASP A 77 0.66 -2.54 -2.14
C ASP A 77 -0.54 -3.23 -1.47
N VAL A 78 -0.48 -4.57 -1.44
CA VAL A 78 -1.53 -5.44 -0.92
C VAL A 78 -0.94 -6.59 -0.14
N GLU A 79 -1.22 -6.65 1.16
CA GLU A 79 -0.64 -7.68 2.04
C GLU A 79 -1.71 -8.38 2.90
N PRO A 80 -1.72 -9.73 2.95
CA PRO A 80 -2.52 -10.47 3.92
C PRO A 80 -1.87 -10.44 5.31
N ASN A 81 -2.65 -10.15 6.34
CA ASN A 81 -2.20 -10.24 7.72
C ASN A 81 -2.04 -11.72 8.12
N PRO A 82 -0.83 -12.18 8.51
CA PRO A 82 -0.56 -13.58 8.80
C PRO A 82 -1.27 -14.10 10.06
N GLN A 83 -1.73 -13.22 10.95
CA GLN A 83 -2.46 -13.59 12.17
C GLN A 83 -3.97 -13.72 11.94
N THR A 84 -4.54 -12.87 11.09
CA THR A 84 -6.00 -12.77 10.95
C THR A 84 -6.54 -13.28 9.62
N GLY A 85 -5.71 -13.33 8.56
CA GLY A 85 -6.16 -13.64 7.20
C GLY A 85 -6.84 -12.46 6.48
N LYS A 86 -7.02 -11.32 7.13
CA LYS A 86 -7.52 -10.10 6.48
C LYS A 86 -6.49 -9.57 5.48
N ILE A 87 -6.94 -9.02 4.36
CA ILE A 87 -6.09 -8.42 3.32
C ILE A 87 -6.17 -6.91 3.43
N TYR A 88 -5.03 -6.22 3.37
CA TYR A 88 -4.96 -4.76 3.46
C TYR A 88 -4.49 -4.18 2.14
N VAL A 89 -5.16 -3.14 1.65
CA VAL A 89 -4.86 -2.47 0.38
C VAL A 89 -4.51 -1.03 0.66
N MET A 90 -3.30 -0.62 0.27
CA MET A 90 -2.85 0.76 0.37
C MET A 90 -3.41 1.54 -0.83
N LEU A 91 -4.19 2.59 -0.57
CA LEU A 91 -4.77 3.47 -1.59
C LEU A 91 -4.14 4.84 -1.45
N THR A 92 -3.00 5.05 -2.14
CA THR A 92 -2.06 6.15 -1.84
C THR A 92 -2.70 7.53 -1.97
N ASN A 93 -3.38 7.84 -3.07
CA ASN A 93 -4.17 9.08 -3.23
C ASN A 93 -4.97 9.08 -4.52
N ASN A 94 -5.84 10.07 -4.65
CA ASN A 94 -6.42 10.49 -5.91
C ASN A 94 -6.86 11.96 -5.85
N SER A 95 -5.90 12.88 -6.02
CA SER A 95 -6.17 14.33 -6.11
C SER A 95 -7.07 14.71 -7.30
N LYS A 96 -7.32 13.77 -8.23
CA LYS A 96 -8.22 13.95 -9.38
C LYS A 96 -9.63 13.42 -9.12
N ARG A 97 -9.90 12.71 -8.00
CA ARG A 97 -11.26 12.26 -7.68
C ARG A 97 -12.15 13.48 -7.50
N LYS A 98 -13.28 13.49 -8.22
CA LYS A 98 -14.26 14.57 -8.13
C LYS A 98 -15.28 14.23 -7.06
N ALA A 99 -15.86 15.26 -6.45
CA ALA A 99 -16.90 15.09 -5.42
C ALA A 99 -18.14 14.33 -5.92
N ASP A 100 -18.46 14.39 -7.22
CA ASP A 100 -19.55 13.64 -7.85
C ASP A 100 -19.16 12.21 -8.28
N LYS A 101 -17.93 11.80 -7.97
CA LYS A 101 -17.36 10.48 -8.28
C LYS A 101 -16.88 9.75 -7.02
N VAL A 102 -17.30 10.17 -5.84
CA VAL A 102 -17.09 9.41 -4.61
C VAL A 102 -18.06 8.24 -4.54
N ASP A 103 -17.65 7.19 -3.83
CA ASP A 103 -18.45 6.01 -3.49
C ASP A 103 -18.06 5.57 -2.09
N ALA A 104 -18.68 4.50 -1.55
CA ALA A 104 -18.38 4.05 -0.20
C ALA A 104 -16.90 3.66 -0.03
N ALA A 105 -16.31 3.02 -1.05
CA ALA A 105 -14.93 2.56 -1.00
C ALA A 105 -13.92 3.68 -1.25
N ASN A 106 -14.33 4.81 -1.84
CA ASN A 106 -13.49 5.97 -2.12
C ASN A 106 -14.22 7.27 -1.71
N PRO A 107 -14.33 7.57 -0.41
CA PRO A 107 -15.32 8.51 0.11
C PRO A 107 -14.93 9.99 0.01
N ARG A 108 -13.73 10.33 -0.51
CA ARG A 108 -13.22 11.72 -0.58
C ARG A 108 -12.95 12.18 -2.01
N GLY A 109 -13.36 13.39 -2.36
CA GLY A 109 -13.12 13.99 -3.67
C GLY A 109 -12.89 15.50 -3.57
N PRO A 110 -11.66 16.01 -3.75
CA PRO A 110 -10.41 15.26 -4.00
C PRO A 110 -9.94 14.44 -2.80
N ASN A 111 -9.10 13.43 -3.06
CA ASN A 111 -8.47 12.62 -2.01
C ASN A 111 -6.94 12.74 -2.09
N PRO A 112 -6.33 13.83 -1.58
CA PRO A 112 -4.89 14.01 -1.68
C PRO A 112 -4.08 13.15 -0.71
N ASN A 113 -4.71 12.53 0.29
CA ASN A 113 -3.99 11.90 1.41
C ASN A 113 -4.10 10.38 1.46
N GLY A 114 -4.95 9.77 0.63
CA GLY A 114 -5.11 8.32 0.60
C GLY A 114 -5.86 7.69 1.76
N HIS A 115 -6.00 6.37 1.73
CA HIS A 115 -6.66 5.59 2.77
C HIS A 115 -6.25 4.13 2.69
N ILE A 116 -6.69 3.35 3.68
CA ILE A 116 -6.41 1.91 3.75
C ILE A 116 -7.74 1.17 3.82
N ILE A 117 -7.95 0.22 2.91
CA ILE A 117 -9.06 -0.73 2.97
C ILE A 117 -8.57 -2.06 3.54
N GLU A 118 -9.38 -2.67 4.40
CA GLU A 118 -9.23 -4.07 4.80
C GLU A 118 -10.35 -4.93 4.19
N ILE A 119 -10.00 -6.13 3.72
CA ILE A 119 -10.91 -7.12 3.15
C ILE A 119 -10.86 -8.36 4.05
N SER A 120 -12.03 -8.87 4.45
CA SER A 120 -12.17 -10.05 5.30
C SER A 120 -12.84 -11.19 4.52
N PRO A 121 -12.07 -12.19 4.05
CA PRO A 121 -12.64 -13.40 3.46
C PRO A 121 -13.50 -14.15 4.49
N PRO A 122 -14.64 -14.74 4.08
CA PRO A 122 -15.48 -15.51 4.98
C PRO A 122 -14.72 -16.72 5.51
N GLU A 123 -14.70 -16.90 6.83
CA GLU A 123 -14.01 -18.03 7.49
C GLU A 123 -12.51 -18.15 7.11
N ASN A 124 -11.87 -17.03 6.72
CA ASN A 124 -10.51 -16.99 6.16
C ASN A 124 -10.32 -17.84 4.89
N ASP A 125 -11.41 -18.14 4.17
CA ASP A 125 -11.37 -18.80 2.87
C ASP A 125 -11.07 -17.79 1.75
N HIS A 126 -9.80 -17.70 1.37
CA HIS A 126 -9.33 -16.86 0.27
C HIS A 126 -9.79 -17.33 -1.12
N SER A 127 -10.46 -18.49 -1.24
CA SER A 127 -11.06 -18.95 -2.50
C SER A 127 -12.50 -18.48 -2.70
N ALA A 128 -13.11 -17.87 -1.67
CA ALA A 128 -14.48 -17.40 -1.73
C ALA A 128 -14.66 -16.29 -2.78
N ALA A 129 -15.73 -16.38 -3.57
CA ALA A 129 -16.07 -15.37 -4.60
C ALA A 129 -16.59 -14.05 -4.01
N THR A 130 -16.84 -14.01 -2.70
CA THR A 130 -17.29 -12.82 -1.97
C THR A 130 -16.52 -12.67 -0.67
N ALA A 131 -16.31 -11.43 -0.25
CA ALA A 131 -15.74 -11.07 1.05
C ALA A 131 -16.49 -9.87 1.64
N SER A 132 -16.21 -9.49 2.88
CA SER A 132 -16.57 -8.16 3.39
C SER A 132 -15.37 -7.22 3.33
N TRP A 133 -15.60 -5.92 3.37
CA TRP A 133 -14.55 -4.91 3.45
C TRP A 133 -14.95 -3.76 4.37
N ASP A 134 -13.94 -3.05 4.87
CA ASP A 134 -14.09 -1.82 5.64
C ASP A 134 -12.88 -0.89 5.41
N ILE A 135 -13.02 0.39 5.74
CA ILE A 135 -11.90 1.33 5.75
C ILE A 135 -11.21 1.23 7.11
N LEU A 136 -9.94 0.85 7.12
CA LEU A 136 -9.11 0.86 8.34
C LEU A 136 -8.84 2.30 8.78
N ALA A 137 -8.41 3.15 7.85
CA ALA A 137 -8.11 4.54 8.12
C ALA A 137 -8.26 5.40 6.85
N LEU A 138 -8.97 6.53 6.97
CA LEU A 138 -8.78 7.67 6.09
C LEU A 138 -7.54 8.42 6.56
N CYS A 139 -6.54 8.54 5.68
CA CYS A 139 -5.24 9.13 6.01
C CYS A 139 -5.26 10.67 5.86
N GLY A 140 -4.25 11.34 6.40
CA GLY A 140 -4.12 12.79 6.44
C GLY A 140 -4.12 13.37 7.86
N SER A 141 -4.13 14.70 7.96
CA SER A 141 -4.15 15.42 9.23
C SER A 141 -5.51 15.27 9.92
N PRO A 142 -5.58 14.78 11.18
CA PRO A 142 -6.83 14.70 11.94
C PRO A 142 -7.58 16.04 12.05
N ASP A 143 -6.85 17.15 12.20
CA ASP A 143 -7.44 18.48 12.39
C ASP A 143 -7.99 19.10 11.10
N LYS A 144 -7.57 18.64 9.92
CA LYS A 144 -7.82 19.32 8.64
C LYS A 144 -8.54 18.45 7.62
N ASP A 145 -8.24 17.15 7.60
CA ASP A 145 -8.57 16.26 6.49
C ASP A 145 -9.64 15.23 6.83
N GLY A 146 -10.20 15.30 8.04
CA GLY A 146 -11.18 14.34 8.55
C GLY A 146 -10.61 12.92 8.64
N ALA A 147 -9.32 12.80 8.96
CA ALA A 147 -8.66 11.51 9.11
C ALA A 147 -9.27 10.70 10.25
N THR A 148 -9.31 9.36 10.10
CA THR A 148 -10.03 8.46 11.01
C THR A 148 -9.11 7.52 11.79
N PHE A 149 -7.87 7.97 12.07
CA PHE A 149 -6.98 7.26 12.98
C PHE A 149 -7.60 7.15 14.38
N SER A 150 -7.21 6.13 15.15
CA SER A 150 -7.67 5.98 16.54
C SER A 150 -7.23 7.17 17.39
N GLU A 151 -8.03 7.55 18.39
CA GLU A 151 -7.69 8.60 19.35
C GLU A 151 -6.41 8.31 20.15
N ALA A 152 -6.00 7.04 20.25
CA ALA A 152 -4.73 6.64 20.87
C ALA A 152 -3.50 6.84 19.97
N THR A 153 -3.69 7.32 18.74
CA THR A 153 -2.61 7.65 17.80
C THR A 153 -1.72 8.74 18.38
N THR A 154 -0.41 8.51 18.34
CA THR A 154 0.57 9.48 18.84
C THR A 154 0.58 10.76 18.01
N GLU A 155 1.13 11.85 18.53
CA GLU A 155 1.25 13.14 17.81
C GLU A 155 1.87 13.00 16.40
N ASN A 156 2.84 12.09 16.26
CA ASN A 156 3.47 11.78 14.97
C ASN A 156 2.89 10.57 14.25
N GLY A 157 1.89 9.91 14.84
CA GLY A 157 1.37 8.62 14.42
C GLY A 157 0.46 8.64 13.20
N TRP A 158 -0.07 9.80 12.81
CA TRP A 158 -0.82 9.93 11.56
C TRP A 158 0.13 10.15 10.37
N PHE A 159 -0.34 9.76 9.19
CA PHE A 159 0.38 9.90 7.91
C PHE A 159 -0.60 10.15 6.76
N ALA A 160 -0.08 10.53 5.60
CA ALA A 160 -0.75 10.54 4.30
C ALA A 160 -0.01 9.63 3.32
N ASP A 161 -0.64 9.35 2.17
CA ASP A 161 -0.05 8.65 1.04
C ASP A 161 0.54 7.27 1.36
N PRO A 162 -0.27 6.35 1.95
CA PRO A 162 0.18 4.98 2.17
C PRO A 162 0.50 4.30 0.84
N ASP A 163 1.68 3.69 0.74
CA ASP A 163 2.15 3.05 -0.49
C ASP A 163 2.44 1.56 -0.26
N ASN A 164 3.58 1.23 0.36
CA ASN A 164 3.95 -0.14 0.68
C ASN A 164 3.61 -0.53 2.10
N CYS A 165 3.50 -1.83 2.36
CA CYS A 165 3.31 -2.30 3.72
C CYS A 165 3.93 -3.68 3.99
N ALA A 166 4.00 -4.02 5.27
CA ALA A 166 4.38 -5.34 5.74
C ALA A 166 3.70 -5.63 7.07
N PHE A 167 3.63 -6.92 7.43
CA PHE A 167 3.21 -7.35 8.75
C PHE A 167 4.41 -7.86 9.57
N ASP A 168 4.43 -7.53 10.85
CA ASP A 168 5.30 -8.23 11.80
C ASP A 168 4.63 -9.52 12.31
N SER A 169 5.38 -10.34 13.05
CA SER A 169 4.86 -11.60 13.57
C SER A 169 3.68 -11.44 14.54
N LYS A 170 3.45 -10.24 15.08
CA LYS A 170 2.34 -9.92 15.98
C LYS A 170 1.09 -9.45 15.24
N GLY A 171 1.16 -9.31 13.91
CA GLY A 171 0.05 -8.88 13.08
C GLY A 171 -0.16 -7.37 13.03
N ARG A 172 0.82 -6.56 13.44
CA ARG A 172 0.77 -5.10 13.25
C ARG A 172 1.14 -4.76 11.82
N LEU A 173 0.43 -3.79 11.25
CA LEU A 173 0.66 -3.28 9.91
C LEU A 173 1.75 -2.21 9.96
N TRP A 174 2.80 -2.35 9.15
CA TRP A 174 3.88 -1.39 9.00
C TRP A 174 3.76 -0.73 7.63
N ILE A 175 3.43 0.55 7.61
CA ILE A 175 3.10 1.31 6.41
C ILE A 175 4.28 2.20 6.03
N ALA A 176 4.74 2.05 4.79
CA ALA A 176 5.64 2.97 4.12
C ALA A 176 4.83 4.00 3.33
N THR A 177 5.31 5.23 3.25
CA THR A 177 4.62 6.32 2.55
C THR A 177 5.44 6.87 1.38
N ASP A 178 4.74 7.35 0.35
CA ASP A 178 5.26 8.11 -0.79
C ASP A 178 4.31 9.29 -1.08
N GLY A 179 4.67 10.49 -0.60
CA GLY A 179 3.92 11.71 -0.90
C GLY A 179 3.91 12.74 0.23
N ASN A 180 4.38 12.38 1.42
CA ASN A 180 4.45 13.33 2.53
C ASN A 180 5.49 14.43 2.22
N ASN A 181 5.07 15.68 2.43
CA ASN A 181 5.91 16.84 2.17
C ASN A 181 5.66 17.95 3.21
N ASP A 182 6.62 18.88 3.33
CA ASP A 182 6.57 19.98 4.31
C ASP A 182 5.35 20.89 4.14
N LYS A 183 4.91 21.10 2.91
CA LYS A 183 3.87 22.08 2.57
C LYS A 183 2.46 21.56 2.87
N ASP A 184 2.15 20.35 2.42
CA ASP A 184 0.79 19.81 2.47
C ASP A 184 0.57 19.04 3.77
N THR A 185 1.52 18.19 4.16
CA THR A 185 1.40 17.33 5.35
C THR A 185 2.26 17.80 6.52
N GLY A 186 3.31 18.61 6.28
CA GLY A 186 4.28 18.96 7.31
C GLY A 186 5.11 17.77 7.79
N ARG A 187 5.18 16.71 6.98
CA ARG A 187 5.85 15.44 7.30
C ARG A 187 6.77 15.04 6.17
N SER A 188 7.81 14.27 6.49
CA SER A 188 8.59 13.54 5.49
C SER A 188 8.06 12.12 5.42
N ASP A 189 8.27 11.45 4.30
CA ASP A 189 7.97 10.03 4.18
C ASP A 189 8.78 9.17 5.16
N GLY A 190 8.33 7.94 5.36
CA GLY A 190 8.85 7.10 6.43
C GLY A 190 8.11 5.79 6.62
N VAL A 191 8.22 5.23 7.83
CA VAL A 191 7.46 4.04 8.28
C VAL A 191 6.64 4.35 9.52
N TRP A 192 5.39 3.89 9.52
CA TRP A 192 4.49 3.89 10.67
C TRP A 192 4.08 2.48 11.02
N ALA A 193 3.97 2.17 12.31
CA ALA A 193 3.33 0.95 12.79
C ALA A 193 1.88 1.27 13.18
N MET A 194 0.95 0.40 12.78
CA MET A 194 -0.48 0.51 13.05
C MET A 194 -1.04 -0.80 13.61
N GLU A 195 -1.80 -0.69 14.69
CA GLU A 195 -2.60 -1.79 15.20
C GLU A 195 -3.83 -2.02 14.31
N THR A 196 -4.07 -3.26 13.88
CA THR A 196 -5.16 -3.58 12.93
C THR A 196 -6.40 -4.18 13.58
N ASP A 197 -6.35 -4.47 14.88
CA ASP A 197 -7.44 -5.13 15.60
C ASP A 197 -7.49 -4.72 17.08
N GLY A 198 -8.57 -5.10 17.77
CA GLY A 198 -8.80 -4.86 19.18
C GLY A 198 -9.09 -3.39 19.52
N GLU A 199 -8.99 -3.04 20.80
CA GLU A 199 -9.28 -1.69 21.31
C GLU A 199 -8.34 -0.61 20.74
N LEU A 200 -7.18 -1.01 20.21
CA LEU A 200 -6.20 -0.11 19.63
C LEU A 200 -6.28 -0.05 18.09
N ARG A 201 -7.22 -0.73 17.43
CA ARG A 201 -7.36 -0.70 15.97
C ARG A 201 -7.29 0.72 15.41
N GLY A 202 -6.45 0.94 14.40
CA GLY A 202 -6.21 2.24 13.77
C GLY A 202 -5.24 3.15 14.53
N THR A 203 -4.61 2.68 15.62
CA THR A 203 -3.59 3.43 16.36
C THR A 203 -2.29 3.47 15.61
N GLY A 204 -1.88 4.66 15.13
CA GLY A 204 -0.62 4.85 14.43
C GLY A 204 0.54 5.31 15.33
N LYS A 205 1.76 4.85 15.03
CA LYS A 205 3.02 5.33 15.62
C LYS A 205 4.09 5.47 14.55
N HIS A 206 4.66 6.67 14.43
CA HIS A 206 5.79 6.90 13.54
C HIS A 206 7.04 6.20 14.08
N PHE A 207 7.72 5.48 13.20
CA PHE A 207 8.86 4.65 13.54
C PHE A 207 10.16 5.15 12.89
N PHE A 208 10.12 5.47 11.60
CA PHE A 208 11.28 5.89 10.84
C PHE A 208 10.92 7.03 9.89
N ARG A 209 11.86 7.97 9.70
CA ARG A 209 11.73 9.09 8.76
C ARG A 209 12.83 9.02 7.70
N CYS A 210 12.44 9.17 6.45
CA CYS A 210 13.35 9.26 5.32
C CYS A 210 14.17 10.57 5.31
N PRO A 211 15.36 10.57 4.66
CA PRO A 211 16.03 11.80 4.32
C PRO A 211 15.19 12.64 3.35
N VAL A 212 15.53 13.93 3.23
CA VAL A 212 14.84 14.85 2.31
C VAL A 212 14.72 14.28 0.89
N GLY A 213 13.53 14.39 0.31
CA GLY A 213 13.27 14.00 -1.07
C GLY A 213 13.18 12.50 -1.31
N ALA A 214 13.35 11.68 -0.27
CA ALA A 214 13.16 10.25 -0.37
C ALA A 214 11.75 9.86 0.08
N GLU A 215 11.23 8.83 -0.57
CA GLU A 215 10.16 7.97 -0.07
C GLU A 215 10.74 6.68 0.52
N LEU A 216 9.89 5.84 1.09
CA LEU A 216 10.28 4.51 1.54
C LEU A 216 9.55 3.43 0.75
N CYS A 217 10.31 2.43 0.30
CA CYS A 217 9.75 1.31 -0.44
C CYS A 217 10.06 -0.04 0.22
N GLY A 218 9.09 -0.96 0.15
CA GLY A 218 9.24 -2.38 0.48
C GLY A 218 9.80 -2.68 1.88
N PRO A 219 9.11 -2.31 2.97
CA PRO A 219 9.49 -2.75 4.31
C PRO A 219 9.44 -4.28 4.39
N TRP A 220 10.39 -4.90 5.08
CA TRP A 220 10.39 -6.36 5.27
C TRP A 220 10.99 -6.75 6.63
N PHE A 221 10.33 -7.67 7.33
CA PHE A 221 10.80 -8.18 8.62
C PHE A 221 11.55 -9.50 8.46
N SER A 222 12.63 -9.67 9.22
CA SER A 222 13.18 -11.00 9.47
C SER A 222 12.13 -11.88 10.17
N PRO A 223 12.14 -13.22 9.98
CA PRO A 223 11.13 -14.11 10.55
C PRO A 223 10.98 -14.05 12.09
N ASP A 224 11.99 -13.52 12.79
CA ASP A 224 12.02 -13.36 14.25
C ASP A 224 11.78 -11.90 14.71
N ASP A 225 11.40 -11.01 13.80
CA ASP A 225 11.21 -9.57 13.98
C ASP A 225 12.43 -8.82 14.54
N THR A 226 13.65 -9.38 14.51
CA THR A 226 14.85 -8.70 15.05
C THR A 226 15.47 -7.70 14.07
N ALA A 227 15.12 -7.78 12.79
CA ALA A 227 15.58 -6.90 11.73
C ALA A 227 14.42 -6.42 10.85
N LEU A 228 14.30 -5.10 10.69
CA LEU A 228 13.41 -4.47 9.72
C LEU A 228 14.26 -3.88 8.61
N PHE A 229 14.08 -4.40 7.41
CA PHE A 229 14.69 -3.88 6.20
C PHE A 229 13.80 -2.80 5.61
N VAL A 230 14.39 -1.66 5.29
CA VAL A 230 13.69 -0.56 4.61
C VAL A 230 14.54 -0.05 3.46
N ALA A 231 13.92 0.21 2.31
CA ALA A 231 14.61 0.82 1.17
C ALA A 231 14.28 2.31 1.09
N VAL A 232 15.27 3.16 1.35
CA VAL A 232 15.17 4.60 1.11
C VAL A 232 15.34 4.82 -0.39
N GLN A 233 14.27 5.26 -1.08
CA GLN A 233 14.29 5.51 -2.52
C GLN A 233 14.66 6.97 -2.82
N HIS A 234 15.34 7.19 -3.96
CA HIS A 234 15.71 8.51 -4.52
C HIS A 234 15.94 9.65 -3.50
N PRO A 235 16.86 9.50 -2.52
CA PRO A 235 17.17 10.61 -1.62
C PRO A 235 17.66 11.81 -2.42
N ALA A 236 17.27 12.99 -1.94
CA ALA A 236 17.48 14.27 -2.60
C ALA A 236 16.67 14.48 -3.89
N ASP A 237 15.49 13.89 -4.05
CA ASP A 237 14.54 14.43 -5.05
C ASP A 237 13.87 15.72 -4.53
N GLY A 238 13.59 16.67 -5.43
CA GLY A 238 13.00 17.96 -5.07
C GLY A 238 13.86 18.80 -4.11
N GLY A 239 13.28 19.28 -3.01
CA GLY A 239 13.99 20.06 -1.98
C GLY A 239 13.59 21.54 -1.89
N GLU A 240 12.87 22.07 -2.88
CA GLU A 240 12.32 23.43 -2.84
C GLU A 240 11.33 23.63 -1.70
N ASP A 241 10.50 22.62 -1.44
CA ASP A 241 9.41 22.69 -0.46
C ASP A 241 9.90 22.59 1.00
N TRP A 242 11.14 22.15 1.21
CA TRP A 242 11.70 21.99 2.54
C TRP A 242 12.49 23.23 2.95
N ALA A 243 11.98 24.02 3.91
CA ALA A 243 12.54 25.33 4.27
C ALA A 243 14.05 25.35 4.59
N ALA A 244 14.59 24.25 5.15
CA ALA A 244 16.02 24.12 5.46
C ALA A 244 16.90 23.99 4.20
N PHE A 245 16.35 23.56 3.07
CA PHE A 245 17.05 23.37 1.80
C PHE A 245 16.66 24.45 0.78
N GLY A 246 15.36 24.73 0.64
CA GLY A 246 14.78 25.89 -0.05
C GLY A 246 15.22 26.08 -1.50
N ARG A 247 15.68 25.01 -2.16
CA ARG A 247 16.23 25.04 -3.52
C ARG A 247 16.07 23.69 -4.20
N LYS A 248 16.08 23.72 -5.53
CA LYS A 248 16.04 22.52 -6.34
C LYS A 248 17.28 21.67 -6.11
N SER A 249 17.08 20.41 -5.75
CA SER A 249 18.14 19.41 -5.72
C SER A 249 18.60 19.06 -7.14
N THR A 250 19.91 18.99 -7.31
CA THR A 250 20.54 18.63 -8.58
C THR A 250 21.67 17.64 -8.32
N TYR A 251 22.23 17.04 -9.38
CA TYR A 251 23.39 16.16 -9.24
C TYR A 251 24.60 16.88 -8.61
N ASP A 252 24.88 18.12 -9.05
CA ASP A 252 26.02 18.91 -8.58
C ASP A 252 25.78 19.50 -7.18
N ASP A 253 24.55 19.89 -6.87
CA ASP A 253 24.12 20.42 -5.57
C ASP A 253 22.82 19.74 -5.10
N PRO A 254 22.90 18.53 -4.52
CA PRO A 254 21.74 17.83 -4.02
C PRO A 254 21.35 18.33 -2.64
N ALA A 255 20.06 18.17 -2.32
CA ALA A 255 19.55 18.48 -0.99
C ALA A 255 20.20 17.61 0.11
N THR A 256 20.61 16.38 -0.19
CA THR A 256 21.35 15.51 0.74
C THR A 256 22.40 14.69 0.01
N ARG A 257 23.38 14.20 0.77
CA ARG A 257 24.44 13.28 0.33
C ARG A 257 24.30 11.90 1.00
N TRP A 258 23.06 11.55 1.37
CA TRP A 258 22.72 10.26 1.98
C TRP A 258 23.20 9.07 1.13
N PRO A 259 23.67 7.96 1.74
CA PRO A 259 23.82 7.73 3.18
C PRO A 259 25.18 8.17 3.74
N ASP A 260 26.15 8.41 2.86
CA ASP A 260 27.55 8.60 3.23
C ASP A 260 27.83 10.00 3.81
N PHE A 261 27.01 10.99 3.43
CA PHE A 261 27.18 12.41 3.74
C PHE A 261 28.52 13.00 3.30
N ASP A 262 29.19 12.35 2.35
CA ASP A 262 30.44 12.80 1.75
C ASP A 262 30.15 13.79 0.61
N PRO A 263 30.68 15.03 0.64
CA PRO A 263 30.53 16.00 -0.45
C PRO A 263 31.04 15.51 -1.81
N ALA A 264 31.95 14.53 -1.85
CA ALA A 264 32.47 13.94 -3.07
C ALA A 264 31.58 12.84 -3.67
N MET A 265 30.54 12.40 -2.96
CA MET A 265 29.67 11.31 -3.38
C MET A 265 28.28 11.80 -3.79
N PRO A 266 27.61 11.19 -4.79
CA PRO A 266 26.20 11.48 -5.04
C PRO A 266 25.31 10.86 -3.95
N PRO A 267 24.06 11.36 -3.78
CA PRO A 267 23.07 10.64 -2.99
C PRO A 267 22.78 9.26 -3.60
N ARG A 268 22.54 8.26 -2.75
CA ARG A 268 22.38 6.87 -3.18
C ARG A 268 21.16 6.24 -2.49
N PRO A 269 20.16 5.74 -3.25
CA PRO A 269 19.15 4.85 -2.72
C PRO A 269 19.82 3.69 -1.98
N SER A 270 19.28 3.33 -0.81
CA SER A 270 19.95 2.41 0.10
C SER A 270 18.94 1.54 0.83
N VAL A 271 19.22 0.24 0.89
CA VAL A 271 18.55 -0.67 1.82
C VAL A 271 19.24 -0.54 3.17
N MET A 272 18.47 -0.24 4.20
CA MET A 272 18.92 -0.22 5.59
C MET A 272 18.39 -1.42 6.33
N VAL A 273 19.11 -1.81 7.37
CA VAL A 273 18.63 -2.74 8.40
C VAL A 273 18.48 -1.97 9.70
N ILE A 274 17.26 -1.91 10.21
CA ILE A 274 16.96 -1.37 11.52
C ILE A 274 16.92 -2.57 12.47
N SER A 275 17.69 -2.50 13.56
CA SER A 275 17.71 -3.52 14.61
C SER A 275 17.81 -2.85 15.98
N LYS A 276 17.31 -3.52 17.02
CA LYS A 276 17.48 -3.02 18.39
C LYS A 276 18.88 -3.33 18.90
N LYS A 277 19.45 -2.40 19.69
CA LYS A 277 20.79 -2.55 20.27
C LYS A 277 20.90 -3.73 21.25
N ASP A 278 19.78 -4.11 21.88
CA ASP A 278 19.69 -5.25 22.79
C ASP A 278 19.40 -6.58 22.06
N GLY A 279 19.27 -6.56 20.73
CA GLY A 279 18.95 -7.74 19.92
C GLY A 279 17.50 -8.23 20.06
N GLY A 280 16.63 -7.48 20.74
CA GLY A 280 15.22 -7.83 20.86
C GLY A 280 14.43 -7.58 19.57
N SER A 281 13.20 -8.08 19.54
CA SER A 281 12.27 -7.83 18.44
C SER A 281 11.85 -6.37 18.34
N ILE A 282 11.65 -5.94 17.10
CA ILE A 282 11.21 -4.60 16.71
C ILE A 282 9.71 -4.47 16.96
N GLY A 283 9.33 -3.35 17.57
CA GLY A 283 7.93 -3.02 17.91
C GLY A 283 7.36 -3.76 19.11
#